data_AF-A0A1V9ZDI7-F1
#
_entry.id   AF-A0A1V9ZDI7-F1
#
_cell.length_a   1.000
_cell.length_b   1.000
_cell.length_c   1.000
_cell.angle_alpha   90.00
_cell.angle_beta   90.00
_cell.angle_gamma   90.00
#
_symmetry.space_group_name_H-M   'P 1'
#
loop_
_entity.id
_entity.type
_entity.pdbx_description
1 polymer ?
#
loop_
_entity_poly.entity_id
_entity_poly.type
_entity_poly.pdbx_seq_one_letter_code
_entity_poly.pdbx_strand_id
1 'polypeptide(L)'
;MFTEALDAWKGGSRVEWTSLIPLAPLHLYDVWNDLVKYKQLMNWRLKMMDEYFVIFGSMPIQMLYDGKRSRHEPLSAPESVAIICLNDVAECDLESLAQLRSQIASNTPGLHSVYMTISNAAPSIHYYAIQDSLS
;
A
#
# COMPACT_ATOMS: atom_id res chain seq x y z
N MET A 1 -6.55 4.30 17.14
CA MET A 1 -5.32 5.10 17.16
C MET A 1 -4.15 4.11 17.17
N PHE A 2 -3.53 3.81 16.02
CA PHE A 2 -2.49 2.77 15.86
C PHE A 2 -1.13 3.35 15.41
N THR A 3 -0.95 4.65 15.54
CA THR A 3 -0.05 5.42 14.68
C THR A 3 1.42 5.50 15.10
N GLU A 4 1.81 5.07 16.30
CA GLU A 4 3.19 5.32 16.78
C GLU A 4 4.04 4.05 16.99
N ALA A 5 3.46 2.86 17.07
CA ALA A 5 4.20 1.64 17.43
C ALA A 5 4.77 0.85 16.23
N LEU A 6 4.41 1.19 14.98
CA LEU A 6 4.75 0.39 13.79
C LEU A 6 6.03 0.85 13.08
N ASP A 7 6.54 2.05 13.37
CA ASP A 7 7.73 2.64 12.71
C ASP A 7 9.01 1.81 12.93
N ALA A 8 9.03 0.91 13.92
CA ALA A 8 10.19 0.08 14.26
C ALA A 8 10.03 -1.42 13.95
N TRP A 9 8.90 -1.88 13.43
CA TRP A 9 8.68 -3.31 13.21
C TRP A 9 9.41 -3.79 11.95
N LYS A 10 10.50 -4.54 12.14
CA LYS A 10 11.35 -5.07 11.05
C LYS A 10 10.90 -6.46 10.54
N GLY A 11 9.73 -6.91 10.98
CA GLY A 11 9.11 -8.14 10.52
C GLY A 11 9.50 -9.38 11.33
N GLY A 12 8.50 -10.23 11.57
CA GLY A 12 8.68 -11.63 11.92
C GLY A 12 7.36 -12.38 11.73
N SER A 13 7.25 -13.20 10.68
CA SER A 13 6.10 -14.09 10.42
C SER A 13 4.67 -13.49 10.34
N ARG A 14 3.74 -14.27 9.79
CA ARG A 14 2.28 -13.97 9.87
C ARG A 14 1.77 -14.00 11.32
N VAL A 15 2.39 -14.80 12.19
CA VAL A 15 1.94 -15.00 13.58
C VAL A 15 2.20 -13.76 14.43
N GLU A 16 3.38 -13.13 14.29
CA GLU A 16 3.65 -11.88 15.04
C GLU A 16 2.82 -10.73 14.46
N TRP A 17 2.56 -10.70 13.15
CA TRP A 17 1.63 -9.74 12.54
C TRP A 17 0.24 -9.82 13.17
N THR A 18 -0.33 -11.02 13.27
CA THR A 18 -1.64 -11.21 13.93
C THR A 18 -1.62 -10.90 15.42
N SER A 19 -0.45 -10.91 16.06
CA SER A 19 -0.33 -10.49 17.45
C SER A 19 -0.24 -8.96 17.58
N LEU A 20 0.41 -8.31 16.62
CA LEU A 20 0.64 -6.86 16.59
C LEU A 20 -0.62 -6.09 16.15
N ILE A 21 -1.34 -6.62 15.16
CA ILE A 21 -2.56 -6.04 14.61
C ILE A 21 -3.64 -7.14 14.53
N PRO A 22 -4.27 -7.51 15.66
CA PRO A 22 -5.14 -8.69 15.74
C PRO A 22 -6.37 -8.67 14.82
N LEU A 23 -6.80 -7.48 14.39
CA LEU A 23 -7.96 -7.30 13.52
C LEU A 23 -7.58 -7.07 12.06
N ALA A 24 -6.28 -7.02 11.73
CA ALA A 24 -5.85 -6.88 10.35
C ALA A 24 -6.06 -8.20 9.60
N PRO A 25 -6.69 -8.17 8.42
CA PRO A 25 -6.79 -9.35 7.58
C PRO A 25 -5.41 -9.80 7.12
N LEU A 26 -5.22 -11.12 6.96
CA LEU A 26 -3.91 -11.70 6.61
C LEU A 26 -3.37 -11.23 5.25
N HIS A 27 -4.24 -10.88 4.31
CA HIS A 27 -3.82 -10.33 3.02
C HIS A 27 -3.02 -9.03 3.18
N LEU A 28 -3.28 -8.24 4.24
CA LEU A 28 -2.54 -7.03 4.53
C LEU A 28 -1.08 -7.32 4.87
N TYR A 29 -0.81 -8.43 5.57
CA TYR A 29 0.56 -8.90 5.78
C TYR A 29 1.23 -9.27 4.47
N ASP A 30 0.53 -9.92 3.56
CA ASP A 30 1.12 -10.35 2.29
C ASP A 30 1.51 -9.15 1.42
N VAL A 31 0.64 -8.14 1.35
CA VAL A 31 0.92 -6.85 0.71
C VAL A 31 2.10 -6.14 1.39
N TRP A 32 2.07 -6.02 2.71
CA TRP A 32 3.17 -5.40 3.46
C TRP A 32 4.50 -6.13 3.21
N ASN A 33 4.50 -7.46 3.25
CA ASN A 33 5.69 -8.29 3.08
C ASN A 33 6.25 -8.14 1.66
N ASP A 34 5.38 -8.05 0.64
CA ASP A 34 5.79 -7.76 -0.74
C ASP A 34 6.43 -6.38 -0.88
N LEU A 35 5.76 -5.36 -0.35
CA LEU A 35 6.23 -3.99 -0.39
C LEU A 35 7.57 -3.80 0.31
N VAL A 36 7.71 -4.31 1.53
CA VAL A 36 8.90 -4.06 2.35
C VAL A 36 10.06 -4.98 1.96
N LYS A 37 9.82 -6.28 1.73
CA LYS A 37 10.91 -7.23 1.45
C LYS A 37 11.31 -7.31 -0.01
N TYR A 38 10.35 -7.25 -0.93
CA TYR A 38 10.64 -7.46 -2.36
C TYR A 38 10.73 -6.14 -3.12
N LYS A 39 9.88 -5.15 -2.80
CA LYS A 39 9.83 -3.86 -3.50
C LYS A 39 10.56 -2.72 -2.78
N GLN A 40 11.12 -2.98 -1.60
CA GLN A 40 11.95 -2.06 -0.80
C GLN A 40 11.24 -0.75 -0.41
N LEU A 41 10.00 -0.83 0.04
CA LEU A 41 9.28 0.31 0.61
C LEU A 41 9.99 0.81 1.88
N MET A 42 10.38 2.07 1.89
CA MET A 42 11.09 2.73 2.99
C MET A 42 10.15 3.63 3.80
N ASN A 43 10.52 3.91 5.05
CA ASN A 43 9.79 4.83 5.95
C ASN A 43 8.28 4.53 5.98
N TRP A 44 7.94 3.24 5.99
CA TRP A 44 6.57 2.82 5.83
C TRP A 44 5.79 3.01 7.12
N ARG A 45 4.49 3.30 6.98
CA ARG A 45 3.53 3.36 8.09
C ARG A 45 2.20 2.80 7.63
N LEU A 46 1.47 2.18 8.55
CA LEU A 46 0.12 1.67 8.30
C LEU A 46 -0.90 2.54 9.02
N LYS A 47 -1.97 2.92 8.31
CA LYS A 47 -3.09 3.66 8.88
C LYS A 47 -4.41 3.03 8.43
N MET A 48 -5.35 2.92 9.35
CA MET A 48 -6.74 2.63 9.02
C MET A 48 -7.43 3.98 8.69
N MET A 49 -8.04 4.07 7.52
CA MET A 49 -8.79 5.24 7.05
C MET A 49 -10.15 4.75 6.59
N ASP A 50 -11.20 5.18 7.30
CA ASP A 50 -12.54 4.62 7.22
C ASP A 50 -12.52 3.10 7.43
N GLU A 51 -12.87 2.31 6.41
CA GLU A 51 -12.85 0.85 6.43
C GLU A 51 -11.61 0.24 5.75
N TYR A 52 -10.72 1.07 5.23
CA TYR A 52 -9.58 0.64 4.44
C TYR A 52 -8.27 0.70 5.22
N PHE A 53 -7.42 -0.28 4.98
CA PHE A 53 -6.03 -0.24 5.42
C PHE A 53 -5.17 0.42 4.35
N VAL A 54 -4.44 1.45 4.73
CA VAL A 54 -3.58 2.23 3.84
C VAL A 54 -2.14 2.14 4.31
N ILE A 55 -1.25 1.62 3.46
CA ILE A 55 0.19 1.60 3.68
C ILE A 55 0.78 2.83 2.99
N PHE A 56 1.48 3.66 3.74
CA PHE A 56 2.27 4.77 3.22
C PHE A 56 3.75 4.39 3.25
N GLY A 57 4.54 5.02 2.40
CA GLY A 57 5.99 4.96 2.47
C GLY A 57 6.63 5.66 1.28
N SER A 58 7.92 5.45 1.07
CA SER A 58 8.66 5.98 -0.06
C SER A 58 9.38 4.89 -0.82
N MET A 59 9.25 4.88 -2.15
CA MET A 59 9.90 3.90 -3.02
C MET A 59 10.02 4.42 -4.46
N PRO A 60 10.95 3.91 -5.27
CA PRO A 60 10.92 4.17 -6.71
C PRO A 60 9.64 3.57 -7.34
N ILE A 61 8.81 4.41 -7.97
CA ILE A 61 7.51 3.98 -8.51
C ILE A 61 7.60 2.84 -9.52
N GLN A 62 8.75 2.67 -10.18
CA GLN A 62 8.95 1.59 -11.15
C GLN A 62 8.88 0.20 -10.52
N MET A 63 9.07 0.09 -9.20
CA MET A 63 8.94 -1.18 -8.48
C MET A 63 7.50 -1.67 -8.38
N LEU A 64 6.51 -0.79 -8.57
CA LEU A 64 5.09 -1.15 -8.57
C LEU A 64 4.61 -1.69 -9.94
N TYR A 65 5.38 -1.49 -11.00
CA TYR A 65 5.06 -2.01 -12.33
C TYR A 65 5.61 -3.43 -12.51
N ASP A 66 4.78 -4.43 -12.20
CA ASP A 66 5.15 -5.84 -12.42
C ASP A 66 5.39 -6.11 -13.92
N GLY A 67 6.62 -6.51 -14.25
CA GLY A 67 6.97 -7.10 -15.54
C GLY A 67 7.19 -6.16 -16.73
N LYS A 68 6.90 -4.86 -16.62
CA LYS A 68 7.12 -3.89 -17.73
C LYS A 68 8.49 -3.20 -17.70
N ARG A 69 9.27 -3.41 -16.64
CA ARG A 69 10.59 -2.79 -16.49
C ARG A 69 11.67 -3.65 -17.15
N SER A 70 12.43 -3.03 -18.06
CA SER A 70 13.71 -3.59 -18.47
C SER A 70 14.67 -3.58 -17.27
N ARG A 71 15.31 -4.73 -16.98
CA ARG A 71 16.23 -4.89 -15.83
C ARG A 71 17.40 -3.89 -15.82
N HIS A 72 17.58 -3.11 -16.87
CA HIS A 72 18.68 -2.19 -17.09
C HIS A 72 18.31 -0.72 -16.89
N GLU A 73 17.03 -0.40 -16.70
CA GLU A 73 16.64 0.98 -16.42
C GLU A 73 17.01 1.35 -14.97
N PRO A 74 17.74 2.47 -14.78
CA PRO A 74 18.04 2.96 -13.44
C PRO A 74 16.73 3.33 -12.73
N LEU A 75 16.69 3.06 -11.42
CA LEU A 75 15.57 3.45 -10.58
C LEU A 75 15.56 4.96 -10.43
N SER A 76 14.38 5.58 -10.47
CA SER A 76 14.24 6.99 -10.10
C SER A 76 14.46 7.16 -8.60
N ALA A 77 14.55 8.43 -8.18
CA ALA A 77 14.48 8.76 -6.77
C ALA A 77 13.21 8.17 -6.12
N PRO A 78 13.27 7.74 -4.86
CA PRO A 78 12.09 7.29 -4.13
C PRO A 78 11.06 8.41 -4.00
N GLU A 79 9.81 8.08 -4.29
CA GLU A 79 8.68 8.99 -4.18
C GLU A 79 7.74 8.52 -3.08
N SER A 80 7.09 9.47 -2.40
CA SER A 80 6.09 9.14 -1.40
C SER A 80 4.83 8.61 -2.05
N VAL A 81 4.41 7.41 -1.64
CA VAL A 81 3.25 6.70 -2.17
C VAL A 81 2.32 6.26 -1.04
N ALA A 82 1.05 6.06 -1.39
CA ALA A 82 0.04 5.45 -0.54
C ALA A 82 -0.60 4.27 -1.26
N ILE A 83 -0.84 3.18 -0.54
CA ILE A 83 -1.36 1.93 -1.09
C ILE A 83 -2.59 1.52 -0.29
N ILE A 84 -3.76 1.65 -0.90
CA ILE A 84 -5.05 1.23 -0.38
C ILE A 84 -5.15 -0.29 -0.57
N CYS A 85 -5.30 -1.03 0.52
CA CYS A 85 -5.39 -2.49 0.50
C CYS A 85 -6.85 -2.91 0.45
N LEU A 86 -7.25 -3.54 -0.66
CA LEU A 86 -8.59 -4.06 -0.89
C LEU A 86 -8.61 -5.57 -0.72
N ASN A 87 -9.73 -6.05 -0.19
CA ASN A 87 -10.07 -7.47 -0.14
C ASN A 87 -10.80 -7.86 -1.43
N ASP A 88 -10.48 -9.02 -2.01
CA ASP A 88 -11.12 -9.54 -3.23
C ASP A 88 -12.61 -9.89 -3.05
N VAL A 89 -13.05 -10.07 -1.80
CA VAL A 89 -14.44 -10.35 -1.43
C VAL A 89 -15.28 -9.06 -1.26
N ALA A 90 -14.66 -7.89 -1.10
CA ALA A 90 -15.38 -6.65 -0.85
C ALA A 90 -15.84 -6.01 -2.17
N GLU A 91 -17.10 -5.58 -2.24
CA GLU A 91 -17.55 -4.74 -3.35
C GLU A 91 -16.74 -3.43 -3.35
N CYS A 92 -16.14 -3.13 -4.50
CA CYS A 92 -15.30 -1.97 -4.68
C CYS A 92 -16.16 -0.80 -5.16
N ASP A 93 -16.59 0.05 -4.22
CA ASP A 93 -17.25 1.31 -4.57
C ASP A 93 -16.22 2.35 -5.05
N LEU A 94 -16.30 2.69 -6.33
CA LEU A 94 -15.41 3.65 -6.98
C LEU A 94 -15.59 5.06 -6.42
N GLU A 95 -16.79 5.43 -5.97
CA GLU A 95 -17.04 6.75 -5.39
C GLU A 95 -16.33 6.87 -4.03
N SER A 96 -16.51 5.87 -3.16
CA SER A 96 -15.80 5.77 -1.88
C SER A 96 -14.27 5.77 -2.06
N LEU A 97 -13.74 5.07 -3.06
CA LEU A 97 -12.30 5.09 -3.38
C LEU A 97 -11.81 6.47 -3.85
N ALA A 98 -12.57 7.17 -4.68
CA ALA A 98 -12.21 8.51 -5.14
C ALA A 98 -12.21 9.53 -3.99
N GLN A 99 -13.18 9.43 -3.08
CA GLN A 99 -13.25 10.24 -1.86
C GLN A 99 -12.06 9.95 -0.94
N LEU A 100 -11.76 8.67 -0.68
CA LEU A 100 -10.62 8.26 0.13
C LEU A 100 -9.29 8.73 -0.47
N ARG A 101 -9.12 8.61 -1.79
CA ARG A 101 -7.93 9.10 -2.49
C ARG A 101 -7.75 10.61 -2.31
N SER A 102 -8.84 11.37 -2.43
CA SER A 102 -8.83 12.82 -2.22
C SER A 102 -8.45 13.18 -0.78
N GLN A 103 -9.00 12.45 0.19
CA GLN A 103 -8.67 12.60 1.61
C GLN A 103 -7.20 12.23 1.92
N ILE A 104 -6.66 11.19 1.29
CA ILE A 104 -5.26 10.79 1.43
C ILE A 104 -4.34 11.89 0.89
N ALA A 105 -4.63 12.41 -0.30
CA ALA A 105 -3.86 13.47 -0.94
C ALA A 105 -3.90 14.77 -0.12
N SER A 106 -5.07 15.16 0.40
CA SER A 106 -5.21 16.37 1.22
C SER A 106 -4.47 16.28 2.55
N ASN A 107 -4.41 15.09 3.15
CA ASN A 107 -3.77 14.87 4.45
C ASN A 107 -2.28 14.52 4.37
N THR A 108 -1.74 14.34 3.16
CA THR A 108 -0.35 13.90 2.96
C THR A 108 0.36 14.81 1.96
N PRO A 109 0.80 16.02 2.40
CA PRO A 109 1.58 16.91 1.54
C PRO A 109 2.83 16.20 0.99
N GLY A 110 3.09 16.37 -0.32
CA GLY A 110 4.23 15.73 -0.99
C GLY A 110 4.00 14.28 -1.42
N LEU A 111 2.78 13.76 -1.28
CA LEU A 111 2.40 12.46 -1.84
C LEU A 111 2.39 12.53 -3.38
N HIS A 112 3.11 11.61 -4.02
CA HIS A 112 3.19 11.55 -5.49
C HIS A 112 1.98 10.82 -6.09
N SER A 113 1.70 9.61 -5.60
CA SER A 113 0.66 8.74 -6.15
C SER A 113 -0.07 7.95 -5.07
N VAL A 114 -1.35 7.68 -5.34
CA VAL A 114 -2.16 6.72 -4.60
C VAL A 114 -2.38 5.50 -5.48
N TYR A 115 -2.11 4.34 -4.94
CA TYR A 115 -2.35 3.05 -5.57
C TYR A 115 -3.41 2.29 -4.77
N MET A 116 -4.10 1.38 -5.45
CA MET A 116 -4.84 0.31 -4.81
C MET A 116 -4.20 -1.03 -5.14
N THR A 117 -4.35 -1.97 -4.23
CA THR A 117 -4.03 -3.38 -4.47
C THR A 117 -5.21 -4.24 -4.10
N ILE A 118 -5.46 -5.26 -4.92
CA ILE A 118 -6.45 -6.30 -4.64
C ILE A 118 -5.65 -7.56 -4.40
N SER A 119 -5.68 -8.05 -3.17
CA SER A 119 -5.03 -9.31 -2.83
C SER A 119 -6.04 -10.43 -2.98
N ASN A 120 -5.94 -11.20 -4.07
CA ASN A 120 -6.68 -12.44 -4.21
C ASN A 120 -6.00 -13.52 -3.34
N ALA A 121 -6.69 -14.60 -3.00
CA ALA A 121 -6.08 -15.78 -2.36
C ALA A 121 -4.95 -16.47 -3.19
N ALA A 122 -4.54 -15.89 -4.32
CA ALA A 122 -3.51 -16.37 -5.25
C ALA A 122 -2.25 -15.48 -5.19
N PRO A 123 -1.05 -15.97 -5.55
CA PRO A 123 0.24 -15.37 -5.18
C PRO A 123 0.61 -14.07 -5.91
N SER A 124 -0.28 -13.48 -6.71
CA SER A 124 -0.01 -12.29 -7.51
C SER A 124 -0.69 -11.06 -6.89
N ILE A 125 0.11 -10.18 -6.30
CA ILE A 125 -0.32 -8.89 -5.77
C ILE A 125 -0.13 -7.85 -6.88
N HIS A 126 -1.21 -7.18 -7.29
CA HIS A 126 -1.17 -6.19 -8.36
C HIS A 126 -1.47 -4.79 -7.84
N TYR A 127 -0.71 -3.80 -8.31
CA TYR A 127 -0.83 -2.41 -7.90
C TYR A 127 -1.40 -1.57 -9.03
N TYR A 128 -2.55 -0.95 -8.81
CA TYR A 128 -3.24 -0.11 -9.77
C TYR A 128 -3.17 1.34 -9.30
N ALA A 129 -2.64 2.24 -10.14
CA ALA A 129 -2.64 3.67 -9.84
C ALA A 129 -4.07 4.21 -9.90
N ILE A 130 -4.51 4.90 -8.84
CA ILE A 130 -5.78 5.63 -8.84
C ILE A 130 -5.49 7.05 -9.33
N GLN A 131 -5.88 7.32 -10.57
CA GLN A 131 -5.76 8.65 -11.16
C GLN A 131 -6.93 9.53 -10.72
N ASP A 132 -6.74 10.85 -10.73
CA ASP A 132 -7.87 11.78 -10.67
C ASP A 132 -8.73 11.56 -11.91
N SER A 133 -9.99 11.17 -11.71
CA SER A 133 -11.02 11.38 -12.72
C SER A 133 -11.52 12.81 -12.56
N LEU A 134 -10.79 13.77 -13.13
CA LEU A 134 -11.24 15.11 -13.57
C LEU A 134 -10.00 15.96 -13.91
N SER A 135 -9.52 15.82 -15.15
CA SER A 135 -8.89 16.91 -15.90
C SER A 135 -9.96 17.78 -16.54
#